data_AF-A0A3S1CFL0-F1
#
_entry.id   AF-A0A3S1CFL0-F1
#
_cell.length_a   1.000
_cell.length_b   1.000
_cell.length_c   1.000
_cell.angle_alpha   90.00
_cell.angle_beta   90.00
_cell.angle_gamma   90.00
#
_symmetry.space_group_name_H-M   'P 1'
#
loop_
_entity.id
_entity.type
_entity.pdbx_description
1 polymer ?
#
loop_
_entity_poly.entity_id
_entity_poly.type
_entity_poly.pdbx_seq_one_letter_code
_entity_poly.pdbx_strand_id
1 'polypeptide(L)'
;AGYGLTNGECQVCAQGTWNNGNQTLRFEPCQTCPEGFTTEVEEGATDAQNCSIRDCRPGNFFDADDADACKECPEGFYQPLRRQKFCEKCPNDTSTIGTGSTSIEECTIKCSAGKEDDGSEKCVSCPDDKFKAESSFGKCEPCTGDLTSSAANRTACTVRFCDVGREDKNGDCVDCPIGYYK
;
A
#
# COMPACT_ATOMS: atom_id res chain seq x y z
N ALA A 1 -12.01 17.69 -29.75
CA ALA A 1 -11.12 16.82 -28.96
C ALA A 1 -9.71 17.02 -29.48
N GLY A 2 -8.72 17.00 -28.59
CA GLY A 2 -7.30 17.02 -28.93
C GLY A 2 -6.85 15.65 -29.43
N TYR A 3 -6.04 15.65 -30.47
CA TYR A 3 -5.48 14.46 -31.07
C TYR A 3 -3.98 14.65 -31.30
N GLY A 4 -3.22 13.57 -31.15
CA GLY A 4 -1.79 13.51 -31.44
C GLY A 4 -1.49 12.44 -32.48
N LEU A 5 -0.31 12.54 -33.09
CA LEU A 5 0.16 11.57 -34.07
C LEU A 5 0.98 10.47 -33.39
N THR A 6 0.52 9.22 -33.47
CA THR A 6 1.24 8.05 -32.98
C THR A 6 1.33 7.03 -34.11
N ASN A 7 2.53 6.62 -34.50
CA ASN A 7 2.76 5.69 -35.61
C ASN A 7 2.09 6.08 -36.95
N GLY A 8 1.93 7.39 -37.20
CA GLY A 8 1.29 7.90 -38.41
C GLY A 8 -0.25 7.91 -38.38
N GLU A 9 -0.86 7.51 -37.27
CA GLU A 9 -2.29 7.56 -37.04
C GLU A 9 -2.66 8.67 -36.04
N CYS A 10 -3.82 9.26 -36.24
CA CYS A 10 -4.37 10.29 -35.37
C CYS A 10 -5.06 9.59 -34.18
N GLN A 11 -4.49 9.71 -32.99
CA GLN A 11 -5.03 9.13 -31.76
C GLN A 11 -5.54 10.23 -30.85
N VAL A 12 -6.68 9.97 -30.18
CA VAL A 12 -7.21 10.89 -29.18
C VAL A 12 -6.24 10.96 -28.01
N CYS A 13 -5.99 12.16 -27.48
CA CYS A 13 -5.11 12.31 -26.33
C CYS A 13 -5.75 11.68 -25.09
N ALA A 14 -5.13 10.64 -24.54
CA ALA A 14 -5.58 10.01 -23.31
C ALA A 14 -5.37 10.95 -22.11
N GLN A 15 -6.01 10.65 -20.98
CA GLN A 15 -5.89 11.43 -19.77
C GLN A 15 -4.44 11.64 -19.33
N GLY A 16 -4.13 12.86 -18.91
CA GLY A 16 -2.77 13.27 -18.59
C GLY A 16 -1.97 13.69 -19.82
N THR A 17 -2.59 13.75 -20.99
CA THR A 17 -1.98 14.27 -22.22
C THR A 17 -2.93 15.24 -22.95
N TRP A 18 -2.37 16.16 -23.72
CA TRP A 18 -3.13 17.18 -24.44
C TRP A 18 -2.49 17.52 -25.80
N ASN A 19 -3.29 18.00 -26.75
CA ASN A 19 -2.80 18.56 -28.01
C ASN A 19 -3.81 19.56 -28.59
N ASN A 20 -3.37 20.78 -28.88
CA ASN A 20 -4.23 21.84 -29.43
C ASN A 20 -4.34 21.85 -30.96
N GLY A 21 -3.60 20.98 -31.66
CA GLY A 21 -3.61 20.88 -33.12
C GLY A 21 -3.09 22.12 -33.84
N ASN A 22 -2.35 23.02 -33.17
CA ASN A 22 -1.78 24.21 -33.80
C ASN A 22 -0.67 23.83 -34.81
N GLN A 23 -0.13 24.82 -35.53
CA GLN A 23 0.86 24.55 -36.59
C GLN A 23 2.10 23.77 -36.11
N THR A 24 2.48 23.93 -34.84
CA THR A 24 3.64 23.25 -34.24
C THR A 24 3.31 21.89 -33.62
N LEU A 25 2.06 21.64 -33.23
CA LEU A 25 1.64 20.43 -32.50
C LEU A 25 0.78 19.46 -33.31
N ARG A 26 0.24 19.89 -34.47
CA ARG A 26 -0.67 19.08 -35.31
C ARG A 26 -0.10 17.74 -35.82
N PHE A 27 1.23 17.59 -35.87
CA PHE A 27 1.90 16.35 -36.27
C PHE A 27 2.71 15.71 -35.13
N GLU A 28 2.64 16.31 -33.95
CA GLU A 28 3.33 15.81 -32.77
C GLU A 28 2.43 14.83 -32.01
N PRO A 29 3.02 13.89 -31.26
CA PRO A 29 2.26 13.11 -30.29
C PRO A 29 1.63 14.03 -29.23
N CYS A 30 0.65 13.49 -28.50
CA CYS A 30 0.05 14.21 -27.38
C CYS A 30 1.12 14.58 -26.35
N GLN A 31 1.10 15.83 -25.91
CA GLN A 31 2.03 16.35 -24.92
C GLN A 31 1.60 15.90 -23.53
N THR A 32 2.54 15.47 -22.69
CA THR A 32 2.24 15.04 -21.32
C THR A 32 2.00 16.25 -20.42
N CYS A 33 1.14 16.08 -19.42
CA CYS A 33 1.00 17.05 -18.34
C CYS A 33 2.31 17.21 -17.54
N PRO A 34 2.49 18.37 -16.86
CA PRO A 34 3.57 18.55 -15.90
C PRO A 34 3.58 17.48 -14.81
N GLU A 35 4.74 17.28 -14.18
CA GLU A 35 4.91 16.24 -13.16
C GLU A 35 3.89 16.38 -12.02
N GLY A 36 3.21 15.28 -11.69
CA GLY A 36 2.21 15.25 -10.63
C GLY A 36 0.85 15.81 -11.02
N PHE A 37 0.63 16.20 -12.28
CA PHE A 37 -0.65 16.67 -12.79
C PHE A 37 -1.20 15.79 -13.91
N THR A 38 -2.52 15.84 -14.08
CA THR A 38 -3.27 15.13 -15.11
C THR A 38 -4.43 15.98 -15.59
N THR A 39 -5.04 15.58 -16.71
CA THR A 39 -6.16 16.30 -17.30
C THR A 39 -7.47 16.05 -16.58
N GLU A 40 -8.32 17.09 -16.48
CA GLU A 40 -9.71 16.95 -15.98
C GLU A 40 -10.56 16.01 -16.81
N VAL A 41 -10.33 16.01 -18.13
CA VAL A 41 -11.02 15.13 -19.07
C VAL A 41 -10.26 13.83 -19.24
N GLU A 42 -11.00 12.73 -19.32
CA GLU A 42 -10.45 11.38 -19.56
C GLU A 42 -9.81 11.25 -20.95
N GLU A 43 -10.31 11.99 -21.94
CA GLU A 43 -9.77 11.97 -23.31
C GLU A 43 -9.97 13.31 -24.01
N GLY A 44 -9.10 13.59 -24.98
CA GLY A 44 -9.26 14.67 -25.95
C GLY A 44 -8.98 16.05 -25.39
N ALA A 45 -8.12 16.19 -24.37
CA ALA A 45 -7.69 17.48 -23.88
C ALA A 45 -6.97 18.29 -24.96
N THR A 46 -7.27 19.58 -25.04
CA THR A 46 -6.78 20.46 -26.11
C THR A 46 -5.82 21.52 -25.60
N ASP A 47 -5.61 21.67 -24.30
CA ASP A 47 -4.79 22.74 -23.74
C ASP A 47 -3.96 22.23 -22.55
N ALA A 48 -2.76 22.78 -22.38
CA ALA A 48 -1.93 22.55 -21.20
C ALA A 48 -2.65 22.94 -19.91
N GLN A 49 -3.52 23.96 -19.95
CA GLN A 49 -4.31 24.38 -18.80
C GLN A 49 -5.34 23.33 -18.35
N ASN A 50 -5.62 22.31 -19.17
CA ASN A 50 -6.45 21.19 -18.73
C ASN A 50 -5.74 20.28 -17.73
N CYS A 51 -4.40 20.39 -17.59
CA CYS A 51 -3.59 19.67 -16.61
C CYS A 51 -3.72 20.27 -15.20
N SER A 52 -4.94 20.34 -14.68
CA SER A 52 -5.28 21.00 -13.41
C SER A 52 -5.52 20.02 -12.26
N ILE A 53 -5.65 18.72 -12.51
CA ILE A 53 -5.87 17.71 -11.46
C ILE A 53 -4.54 17.18 -10.97
N ARG A 54 -4.36 17.10 -9.65
CA ARG A 54 -3.22 16.40 -9.03
C ARG A 54 -3.36 14.89 -9.18
N ASP A 55 -2.36 14.21 -9.76
CA ASP A 55 -2.36 12.75 -9.92
C ASP A 55 -1.90 12.01 -8.66
N CYS A 56 -2.68 12.15 -7.57
CA CYS A 56 -2.40 11.41 -6.34
C CYS A 56 -2.70 9.93 -6.51
N ARG A 57 -1.74 9.10 -6.11
CA ARG A 57 -1.84 7.63 -6.13
C ARG A 57 -2.82 7.14 -5.06
N PRO A 58 -3.34 5.89 -5.15
CA PRO A 58 -4.06 5.28 -4.05
C PRO A 58 -3.23 5.35 -2.76
N GLY A 59 -3.90 5.49 -1.62
CA GLY A 59 -3.29 5.81 -0.35
C GLY A 59 -3.08 7.29 -0.13
N ASN A 60 -3.21 8.12 -1.16
CA ASN A 60 -3.03 9.57 -1.06
C ASN A 60 -4.26 10.31 -1.54
N PHE A 61 -4.46 11.50 -0.99
CA PHE A 61 -5.44 12.47 -1.43
C PHE A 61 -4.76 13.80 -1.76
N PHE A 62 -5.37 14.60 -2.63
CA PHE A 62 -4.92 15.97 -2.82
C PHE A 62 -5.68 16.89 -1.87
N ASP A 63 -4.93 17.69 -1.13
CA ASP A 63 -5.49 18.69 -0.23
C ASP A 63 -5.77 19.97 -1.03
N ALA A 64 -7.02 20.45 -1.01
CA ALA A 64 -7.38 21.66 -1.71
C ALA A 64 -6.75 22.92 -1.09
N ASP A 65 -6.41 22.87 0.19
CA ASP A 65 -5.77 23.96 0.93
C ASP A 65 -4.23 23.95 0.78
N ASP A 66 -3.68 22.84 0.29
CA ASP A 66 -2.25 22.63 0.04
C ASP A 66 -2.06 21.92 -1.31
N ALA A 67 -2.35 22.67 -2.37
CA ALA A 67 -2.44 22.17 -3.75
C ALA A 67 -1.13 21.53 -4.27
N ASP A 68 0.00 21.82 -3.63
CA ASP A 68 1.33 21.37 -4.05
C ASP A 68 1.75 20.01 -3.44
N ALA A 69 0.98 19.40 -2.54
CA ALA A 69 1.30 18.07 -1.97
C ALA A 69 0.15 17.03 -2.05
N CYS A 70 0.46 15.83 -2.54
CA CYS A 70 -0.38 14.65 -2.32
C CYS A 70 -0.09 14.18 -0.91
N LYS A 71 -1.10 14.19 -0.04
CA LYS A 71 -0.97 13.79 1.35
C LYS A 71 -1.39 12.35 1.49
N GLU A 72 -0.63 11.58 2.27
CA GLU A 72 -1.02 10.23 2.63
C GLU A 72 -2.31 10.26 3.46
N CYS A 73 -3.16 9.26 3.28
CA CYS A 73 -4.32 9.08 4.12
C CYS A 73 -3.89 8.92 5.58
N PRO A 74 -4.45 9.70 6.51
CA PRO A 74 -4.11 9.57 7.92
C PRO A 74 -4.58 8.23 8.49
N GLU A 75 -4.05 7.85 9.64
CA GLU A 75 -4.52 6.67 10.39
C GLU A 75 -6.05 6.71 10.59
N GLY A 76 -6.69 5.57 10.36
CA GLY A 76 -8.15 5.43 10.38
C GLY A 76 -8.83 5.74 9.05
N PHE A 77 -8.07 6.04 8.00
CA PHE A 77 -8.57 6.34 6.66
C PHE A 77 -7.79 5.58 5.57
N TYR A 78 -8.46 5.32 4.44
CA TYR A 78 -7.87 4.67 3.27
C TYR A 78 -8.35 5.34 1.97
N GLN A 79 -7.64 5.12 0.86
CA GLN A 79 -8.06 5.64 -0.45
C GLN A 79 -7.69 4.66 -1.59
N PRO A 80 -8.66 3.90 -2.14
CA PRO A 80 -8.37 2.92 -3.19
C PRO A 80 -8.19 3.51 -4.59
N LEU A 81 -8.70 4.71 -4.82
CA LEU A 81 -8.72 5.35 -6.13
C LEU A 81 -7.68 6.45 -6.25
N ARG A 82 -7.28 6.74 -7.49
CA ARG A 82 -6.41 7.87 -7.81
C ARG A 82 -7.20 9.19 -7.82
N ARG A 83 -6.46 10.30 -7.65
CA ARG A 83 -6.94 11.69 -7.85
C ARG A 83 -8.13 12.06 -6.96
N GLN A 84 -8.19 11.46 -5.77
CA GLN A 84 -9.25 11.77 -4.83
C GLN A 84 -8.90 12.98 -3.98
N LYS A 85 -9.95 13.70 -3.59
CA LYS A 85 -9.87 14.90 -2.73
C LYS A 85 -9.79 14.54 -1.24
N PHE A 86 -10.23 13.34 -0.88
CA PHE A 86 -10.39 12.92 0.50
C PHE A 86 -10.10 11.43 0.61
N CYS A 87 -9.73 11.00 1.81
CA CYS A 87 -9.67 9.57 2.14
C CYS A 87 -11.01 9.11 2.73
N GLU A 88 -11.34 7.86 2.49
CA GLU A 88 -12.49 7.18 3.07
C GLU A 88 -12.19 6.78 4.51
N LYS A 89 -13.15 6.99 5.42
CA LYS A 89 -13.00 6.61 6.83
C LYS A 89 -13.24 5.11 7.00
N CYS A 90 -12.41 4.46 7.82
CA CYS A 90 -12.65 3.08 8.22
C CYS A 90 -14.02 2.90 8.94
N PRO A 91 -14.80 1.85 8.59
CA PRO A 91 -16.12 1.59 9.20
C PRO A 91 -16.00 0.95 10.60
N ASN A 92 -17.13 0.82 11.32
CA ASN A 92 -17.26 -0.01 12.54
C ASN A 92 -16.20 0.21 13.64
N ASP A 93 -15.74 1.45 13.83
CA ASP A 93 -14.66 1.81 14.78
C ASP A 93 -13.34 1.05 14.55
N THR A 94 -13.13 0.52 13.34
CA THR A 94 -11.86 -0.03 12.87
C THR A 94 -10.87 1.09 12.52
N SER A 95 -9.60 0.74 12.41
CA SER A 95 -8.55 1.69 12.01
C SER A 95 -7.48 1.00 11.17
N THR A 96 -6.85 1.79 10.29
CA THR A 96 -5.59 1.42 9.67
C THR A 96 -4.45 1.52 10.70
N ILE A 97 -3.36 0.79 10.45
CA ILE A 97 -2.19 0.75 11.35
C ILE A 97 -1.34 2.02 11.22
N GLY A 98 -1.29 2.57 10.01
CA GLY A 98 -0.45 3.72 9.67
C GLY A 98 -1.11 4.58 8.59
N THR A 99 -0.31 5.47 8.02
CA THR A 99 -0.73 6.34 6.92
C THR A 99 -0.65 5.62 5.57
N GLY A 100 -1.31 6.18 4.57
CA GLY A 100 -1.15 5.75 3.18
C GLY A 100 -1.94 4.50 2.79
N SER A 101 -2.90 4.07 3.62
CA SER A 101 -3.67 2.86 3.35
C SER A 101 -4.50 2.95 2.08
N THR A 102 -4.49 1.87 1.31
CA THR A 102 -5.05 1.81 -0.04
C THR A 102 -6.35 1.02 -0.11
N SER A 103 -6.61 0.14 0.86
CA SER A 103 -7.78 -0.74 0.85
C SER A 103 -8.54 -0.69 2.16
N ILE A 104 -9.85 -0.92 2.07
CA ILE A 104 -10.72 -1.15 3.24
C ILE A 104 -10.28 -2.38 4.05
N GLU A 105 -9.59 -3.33 3.42
CA GLU A 105 -9.05 -4.53 4.07
C GLU A 105 -7.91 -4.22 5.05
N GLU A 106 -7.34 -3.02 4.97
CA GLU A 106 -6.34 -2.51 5.91
C GLU A 106 -6.99 -1.90 7.17
N CYS A 107 -8.31 -1.68 7.15
CA CYS A 107 -9.08 -1.32 8.34
C CYS A 107 -9.24 -2.55 9.23
N THR A 108 -8.59 -2.54 10.39
CA THR A 108 -8.59 -3.68 11.32
C THR A 108 -9.17 -3.28 12.67
N ILE A 109 -9.58 -4.27 13.46
CA ILE A 109 -9.92 -4.04 14.87
C ILE A 109 -8.69 -4.10 15.78
N LYS A 110 -8.81 -3.46 16.95
CA LYS A 110 -7.82 -3.58 18.02
C LYS A 110 -7.97 -4.94 18.70
N CYS A 111 -6.91 -5.74 18.63
CA CYS A 111 -6.87 -7.04 19.30
C CYS A 111 -5.91 -7.01 20.48
N SER A 112 -6.22 -7.82 21.50
CA SER A 112 -5.33 -8.01 22.65
C SER A 112 -3.98 -8.60 22.23
N ALA A 113 -2.97 -8.48 23.08
CA ALA A 113 -1.69 -9.14 22.89
C ALA A 113 -1.87 -10.63 22.51
N GLY A 114 -1.05 -11.10 21.57
CA GLY A 114 -1.09 -12.45 21.01
C GLY A 114 -2.27 -12.75 20.07
N LYS A 115 -3.03 -11.73 19.65
CA LYS A 115 -4.15 -11.88 18.69
C LYS A 115 -4.09 -10.89 17.54
N GLU A 116 -4.54 -11.31 16.37
CA GLU A 116 -4.75 -10.47 15.19
C GLU A 116 -6.21 -10.54 14.72
N ASP A 117 -6.62 -9.54 13.96
CA ASP A 117 -7.88 -9.58 13.22
C ASP A 117 -7.77 -10.60 12.08
N ASP A 118 -8.76 -11.48 11.91
CA ASP A 118 -8.81 -12.41 10.77
C ASP A 118 -9.27 -11.76 9.45
N GLY A 119 -9.61 -10.47 9.47
CA GLY A 119 -10.17 -9.74 8.33
C GLY A 119 -11.70 -9.73 8.31
N SER A 120 -12.33 -10.33 9.33
CA SER A 120 -13.78 -10.33 9.57
C SER A 120 -14.15 -9.56 10.84
N GLU A 121 -13.29 -8.63 11.26
CA GLU A 121 -13.41 -7.87 12.52
C GLU A 121 -13.44 -8.80 13.74
N LYS A 122 -12.65 -9.88 13.72
CA LYS A 122 -12.58 -10.89 14.79
C LYS A 122 -11.17 -11.18 15.21
N CYS A 123 -10.92 -11.07 16.52
CA CYS A 123 -9.62 -11.37 17.09
C CYS A 123 -9.39 -12.88 17.23
N VAL A 124 -8.48 -13.41 16.42
CA VAL A 124 -7.96 -14.77 16.49
C VAL A 124 -6.55 -14.78 17.05
N SER A 125 -6.12 -15.89 17.66
CA SER A 125 -4.75 -16.03 18.13
C SER A 125 -3.77 -15.93 16.97
N CYS A 126 -2.60 -15.31 17.20
CA CYS A 126 -1.55 -15.27 16.19
C CYS A 126 -1.23 -16.71 15.70
N PRO A 127 -1.00 -16.89 14.40
CA PRO A 127 -0.48 -18.13 13.84
C PRO A 127 0.84 -18.59 14.49
N ASP A 128 1.23 -19.83 14.22
CA ASP A 128 2.58 -20.30 14.55
C ASP A 128 3.64 -19.38 13.95
N ASP A 129 4.73 -19.22 14.70
CA ASP A 129 5.84 -18.35 14.33
C ASP A 129 5.53 -16.85 14.22
N LYS A 130 4.38 -16.43 14.76
CA LYS A 130 4.02 -15.00 14.86
C LYS A 130 3.73 -14.58 16.28
N PHE A 131 3.90 -13.31 16.57
CA PHE A 131 3.63 -12.73 17.88
C PHE A 131 3.01 -11.34 17.78
N LYS A 132 2.39 -10.90 18.88
CA LYS A 132 1.95 -9.52 19.06
C LYS A 132 2.08 -9.12 20.52
N ALA A 133 3.03 -8.23 20.81
CA ALA A 133 3.39 -7.89 22.18
C ALA A 133 2.28 -7.18 22.96
N GLU A 134 1.58 -6.27 22.29
CA GLU A 134 0.64 -5.36 22.93
C GLU A 134 -0.74 -5.40 22.30
N SER A 135 -1.70 -4.80 23.00
CA SER A 135 -3.04 -4.61 22.46
C SER A 135 -3.05 -3.46 21.46
N SER A 136 -3.02 -3.75 20.16
CA SER A 136 -2.92 -2.76 19.07
C SER A 136 -3.74 -3.15 17.84
N PHE A 137 -3.85 -2.24 16.87
CA PHE A 137 -4.35 -2.53 15.53
C PHE A 137 -3.32 -3.34 14.74
N GLY A 138 -3.77 -4.02 13.68
CA GLY A 138 -2.88 -4.75 12.78
C GLY A 138 -2.65 -6.21 13.09
N LYS A 139 -1.88 -6.83 12.19
CA LYS A 139 -1.55 -8.26 12.16
C LYS A 139 -0.41 -8.60 13.12
N CYS A 140 -0.25 -9.88 13.42
CA CYS A 140 0.88 -10.38 14.18
C CYS A 140 2.16 -10.31 13.34
N GLU A 141 3.25 -9.96 14.02
CA GLU A 141 4.58 -9.86 13.44
C GLU A 141 5.23 -11.25 13.38
N PRO A 142 5.99 -11.56 12.32
CA PRO A 142 6.74 -12.80 12.27
C PRO A 142 7.86 -12.79 13.31
N CYS A 143 8.14 -13.95 13.87
CA CYS A 143 9.36 -14.17 14.61
C CYS A 143 10.57 -14.10 13.67
N THR A 144 11.73 -13.74 14.22
CA THR A 144 12.98 -13.64 13.47
C THR A 144 14.10 -14.37 14.19
N GLY A 145 15.08 -14.86 13.42
CA GLY A 145 16.18 -15.68 13.94
C GLY A 145 15.70 -17.06 14.40
N ASP A 146 16.41 -17.63 15.36
CA ASP A 146 16.13 -18.98 15.88
C ASP A 146 15.03 -19.02 16.96
N LEU A 147 14.09 -18.07 16.94
CA LEU A 147 13.03 -17.97 17.94
C LEU A 147 11.67 -18.10 17.28
N THR A 148 10.74 -18.73 17.98
CA THR A 148 9.34 -18.87 17.59
C THR A 148 8.41 -18.60 18.77
N SER A 149 7.12 -18.46 18.51
CA SER A 149 6.08 -18.31 19.55
C SER A 149 5.42 -19.66 19.83
N SER A 150 4.97 -19.88 21.07
CA SER A 150 4.20 -21.09 21.40
C SER A 150 2.70 -20.84 21.28
N ALA A 151 1.91 -21.89 21.02
CA ALA A 151 0.44 -21.81 21.06
C ALA A 151 -0.11 -21.32 22.41
N ALA A 152 0.66 -21.46 23.51
CA ALA A 152 0.30 -20.98 24.83
C ALA A 152 0.65 -19.50 25.06
N ASN A 153 1.66 -18.98 24.38
CA ASN A 153 2.12 -17.60 24.53
C ASN A 153 2.58 -17.01 23.19
N ARG A 154 1.67 -16.24 22.58
CA ARG A 154 1.85 -15.52 21.31
C ARG A 154 2.22 -14.05 21.50
N THR A 155 2.61 -13.62 22.70
CA THR A 155 2.97 -12.22 22.93
C THR A 155 4.45 -11.94 22.67
N ALA A 156 5.29 -12.96 22.55
CA ALA A 156 6.70 -12.81 22.23
C ALA A 156 7.29 -14.09 21.61
N CYS A 157 8.33 -13.95 20.80
CA CYS A 157 9.14 -15.05 20.30
C CYS A 157 10.16 -15.45 21.36
N THR A 158 9.87 -16.50 22.12
CA THR A 158 10.69 -16.93 23.26
C THR A 158 11.07 -18.40 23.20
N VAL A 159 10.47 -19.16 22.30
CA VAL A 159 10.75 -20.59 22.13
C VAL A 159 11.87 -20.75 21.11
N ARG A 160 12.92 -21.49 21.47
CA ARG A 160 14.01 -21.80 20.54
C ARG A 160 13.50 -22.72 19.43
N PHE A 161 13.69 -22.30 18.18
CA PHE A 161 13.38 -23.07 16.99
C PHE A 161 14.60 -23.07 16.07
N CYS A 162 15.27 -24.22 15.97
CA CYS A 162 16.36 -24.41 15.02
C CYS A 162 15.80 -25.01 13.73
N ASP A 163 16.04 -24.33 12.62
CA ASP A 163 15.68 -24.77 11.27
C ASP A 163 16.19 -26.18 10.94
N VAL A 164 15.59 -26.80 9.92
CA VAL A 164 16.00 -28.13 9.44
C VAL A 164 17.50 -28.14 9.10
N GLY A 165 18.22 -29.12 9.61
CA GLY A 165 19.67 -29.22 9.48
C GLY A 165 20.45 -28.53 10.60
N ARG A 166 19.78 -27.90 11.57
CA ARG A 166 20.37 -27.36 12.80
C ARG A 166 19.83 -28.02 14.06
N GLU A 167 20.69 -28.15 15.06
CA GLU A 167 20.37 -28.66 16.39
C GLU A 167 20.66 -27.60 17.47
N ASP A 168 19.88 -27.62 18.53
CA ASP A 168 20.14 -26.77 19.70
C ASP A 168 21.28 -27.39 20.52
N LYS A 169 22.42 -26.70 20.59
CA LYS A 169 23.51 -27.00 21.53
C LYS A 169 23.69 -25.84 22.49
N ASN A 170 23.41 -26.09 23.77
CA ASN A 170 23.57 -25.12 24.86
C ASN A 170 22.86 -23.77 24.63
N GLY A 171 21.73 -23.76 23.92
CA GLY A 171 20.98 -22.53 23.65
C GLY A 171 21.47 -21.78 22.43
N ASP A 172 22.21 -22.43 21.52
CA ASP A 172 22.61 -21.94 20.21
C ASP A 172 22.24 -22.96 19.12
N CYS A 173 21.68 -22.49 18.02
CA CYS A 173 21.39 -23.36 16.87
C CYS A 173 22.67 -23.54 16.04
N VAL A 174 23.18 -24.77 16.01
CA VAL A 174 24.37 -25.14 15.26
C VAL A 174 24.04 -26.16 14.18
N ASP A 175 24.77 -26.14 13.07
CA ASP A 175 24.55 -27.09 11.98
C ASP A 175 24.83 -28.53 12.45
N CYS A 176 23.97 -29.46 12.03
CA CYS A 176 24.13 -30.88 12.30
C CYS A 176 25.44 -31.39 11.65
N PRO A 177 26.16 -32.32 12.31
CA PRO A 177 27.32 -32.95 11.71
C PRO A 177 26.97 -33.62 10.36
N ILE A 178 27.91 -33.59 9.41
CA ILE A 178 27.74 -34.18 8.08
C ILE A 178 27.29 -35.65 8.23
N GLY A 179 26.09 -35.96 7.71
CA GLY A 179 25.49 -37.30 7.77
C GLY A 179 24.35 -37.47 8.79
N TYR A 180 24.02 -36.43 9.57
CA TYR A 180 22.89 -36.44 10.50
C TYR A 180 21.81 -35.44 10.06
N TYR A 181 20.54 -35.83 10.19
CA TYR A 181 19.38 -34.96 9.95
C TYR A 181 18.46 -34.96 11.17
N LYS A 182 17.79 -33.83 11.38
CA LYS A 182 16.77 -33.62 12.41
C LYS A 182 15.39 -33.63 11.75
#